data_AF-V9W129-F1
#
_entry.id   AF-V9W129-F1
#
_cell.length_a   1.000
_cell.length_b   1.000
_cell.length_c   1.000
_cell.angle_alpha   90.00
_cell.angle_beta   90.00
_cell.angle_gamma   90.00
#
_symmetry.space_group_name_H-M   'P 1'
#
loop_
_entity.id
_entity.type
_entity.pdbx_description
1 polymer ?
#
loop_
_entity_poly.entity_id
_entity_poly.type
_entity_poly.pdbx_seq_one_letter_code
_entity_poly.pdbx_strand_id
1 'polypeptide(L)'
;MITDKERLELEYLLNKEARKYNELFESKIVSLHYIPDWIDYQCFDDLGHALRPKFLIVICTGRRCILHERRKRVEKEHITRYYPIIERFFSS
;
A
#
# COMPACT_ATOMS: atom_id res chain seq x y z
N MET A 1 5.67 3.92 -15.29
CA MET A 1 5.34 4.99 -14.32
C MET A 1 3.83 5.06 -14.17
N ILE A 2 3.32 4.88 -12.95
CA ILE A 2 1.89 5.00 -12.64
C ILE A 2 1.46 6.47 -12.69
N THR A 3 0.31 6.75 -13.28
CA THR A 3 -0.29 8.09 -13.30
C THR A 3 -0.95 8.43 -11.97
N ASP A 4 -1.23 9.71 -11.76
CA ASP A 4 -1.97 10.20 -10.58
C ASP A 4 -3.36 9.58 -10.47
N LYS A 5 -4.04 9.40 -11.61
CA LYS A 5 -5.34 8.75 -11.68
C LYS A 5 -5.27 7.29 -11.25
N GLU A 6 -4.35 6.53 -11.84
CA GLU A 6 -4.13 5.12 -11.49
C GLU A 6 -3.75 4.95 -10.01
N ARG A 7 -2.96 5.88 -9.47
CA ARG A 7 -2.61 5.90 -8.04
C ARG A 7 -3.84 6.09 -7.14
N LEU A 8 -4.76 6.99 -7.49
CA LEU A 8 -6.00 7.20 -6.74
C LEU A 8 -6.95 5.98 -6.85
N GLU A 9 -7.01 5.35 -8.01
CA GLU A 9 -7.82 4.14 -8.23
C GLU A 9 -7.29 2.96 -7.41
N LEU A 10 -5.97 2.72 -7.44
CA LEU A 10 -5.32 1.68 -6.64
C LEU A 10 -5.51 1.94 -5.14
N GLU A 11 -5.38 3.19 -4.70
CA GLU A 11 -5.65 3.58 -3.33
C GLU A 11 -7.10 3.27 -2.91
N TYR A 12 -8.06 3.60 -3.76
CA TYR A 12 -9.47 3.32 -3.49
C TYR A 12 -9.71 1.81 -3.32
N LEU A 13 -9.11 0.98 -4.18
CA LEU A 13 -9.22 -0.47 -4.10
C LEU A 13 -8.61 -1.02 -2.80
N LEU A 14 -7.41 -0.56 -2.43
CA LEU A 14 -6.74 -0.99 -1.20
C LEU A 14 -7.52 -0.58 0.05
N ASN A 15 -7.99 0.67 0.12
CA ASN A 15 -8.83 1.14 1.23
C ASN A 15 -10.17 0.41 1.31
N LYS A 16 -10.79 0.09 0.18
CA LYS A 16 -12.03 -0.69 0.15
C LYS A 16 -11.83 -2.08 0.74
N GLU A 17 -10.71 -2.74 0.42
CA GLU A 17 -10.37 -4.03 1.01
C GLU A 17 -10.05 -3.89 2.50
N ALA A 18 -9.27 -2.89 2.89
CA ALA A 18 -8.88 -2.62 4.27
C ALA A 18 -10.09 -2.43 5.21
N ARG A 19 -11.10 -1.67 4.76
CA ARG A 19 -12.36 -1.48 5.50
C ARG A 19 -13.08 -2.80 5.83
N LYS A 20 -12.97 -3.83 4.98
CA LYS A 20 -13.58 -5.15 5.26
C LYS A 20 -12.95 -5.83 6.48
N TYR A 21 -11.71 -5.48 6.81
CA TYR A 21 -10.92 -6.04 7.91
C TYR A 21 -10.63 -5.02 9.02
N ASN A 22 -11.34 -3.88 9.03
CA ASN A 22 -11.12 -2.79 9.98
C ASN A 22 -9.65 -2.28 10.01
N GLU A 23 -9.00 -2.26 8.84
CA GLU A 23 -7.69 -1.66 8.61
C GLU A 23 -7.87 -0.32 7.90
N LEU A 24 -7.13 0.72 8.31
CA LEU A 24 -7.18 2.04 7.69
C LEU A 24 -5.79 2.45 7.19
N PHE A 25 -5.71 2.92 5.94
CA PHE A 25 -4.48 3.48 5.36
C PHE A 25 -4.48 5.00 5.51
N GLU A 26 -3.94 5.51 6.63
CA GLU A 26 -3.87 6.95 6.91
C GLU A 26 -2.44 7.50 6.86
N SER A 27 -1.95 7.81 5.66
CA SER A 27 -1.03 8.91 5.33
C SER A 27 -0.30 8.57 4.04
N LYS A 28 -0.47 9.44 3.03
CA LYS A 28 0.11 9.26 1.69
C LYS A 28 1.49 9.90 1.66
N ILE A 29 2.53 9.18 2.04
CA ILE A 29 3.90 9.58 1.68
C ILE A 29 4.28 8.82 0.42
N VAL A 30 3.94 9.38 -0.74
CA VAL A 30 4.42 8.87 -2.03
C VAL A 30 5.81 9.46 -2.24
N SER A 31 6.87 8.74 -1.85
CA SER A 31 8.23 9.20 -2.11
C SER A 31 8.64 8.85 -3.54
N LEU A 32 8.39 9.77 -4.48
CA LEU A 32 8.91 9.67 -5.86
C LEU A 32 10.39 10.09 -5.98
N HIS A 33 10.97 10.62 -4.91
CA HIS A 33 12.34 11.09 -4.93
C HIS A 33 13.29 10.00 -4.42
N TYR A 34 13.77 9.20 -5.38
CA TYR A 34 15.11 8.55 -5.50
C TYR A 34 15.00 7.24 -6.30
N ILE A 35 13.79 6.67 -6.43
CA ILE A 35 13.53 5.44 -7.19
C ILE A 35 12.22 5.64 -7.96
N PRO A 36 12.27 5.89 -9.29
CA PRO A 36 11.06 5.86 -10.10
C PRO A 36 10.43 4.46 -9.98
N ASP A 37 9.10 4.41 -9.87
CA ASP A 37 8.27 3.18 -9.80
C ASP A 37 7.92 2.62 -8.41
N TRP A 38 8.09 3.34 -7.29
CA TRP A 38 7.67 2.84 -5.96
C TRP A 38 6.48 3.61 -5.38
N ILE A 39 5.55 2.89 -4.73
CA ILE A 39 4.43 3.47 -3.99
C ILE A 39 4.38 2.89 -2.58
N ASP A 40 4.41 3.76 -1.57
CA ASP A 40 4.34 3.40 -0.16
C ASP A 40 2.93 3.64 0.39
N TYR A 41 2.24 2.56 0.75
CA TYR A 41 0.92 2.60 1.38
C TYR A 41 1.03 2.20 2.86
N GLN A 42 0.84 3.17 3.75
CA GLN A 42 1.01 2.98 5.18
C GLN A 42 -0.33 2.78 5.89
N CYS A 43 -0.42 1.76 6.74
CA CYS A 43 -1.56 1.47 7.60
C CYS A 43 -1.21 1.83 9.04
N PHE A 44 -2.14 2.52 9.72
CA PHE A 44 -2.01 2.95 11.10
C PHE A 44 -3.25 2.58 11.88
N ASP A 45 -3.09 2.42 13.19
CA ASP A 45 -4.21 2.52 14.12
C ASP A 45 -4.42 4.01 14.45
N ASP A 46 -5.66 4.48 14.31
CA ASP A 46 -6.08 5.79 14.79
C ASP A 46 -6.39 5.67 16.30
N LEU A 47 -5.57 6.33 17.12
CA LEU A 47 -5.73 6.39 18.57
C LEU A 47 -6.22 7.78 19.02
N GLY A 48 -6.88 8.53 18.12
CA GLY A 48 -7.47 9.85 18.35
C GLY A 48 -6.48 11.00 18.33
N HIS A 49 -5.39 10.91 19.10
CA HIS A 49 -4.36 11.97 19.19
C HIS A 49 -3.00 11.54 18.62
N ALA A 50 -2.87 10.28 18.23
CA ALA A 50 -1.64 9.72 17.70
C ALA A 50 -1.95 8.65 16.67
N LEU A 51 -1.09 8.59 15.64
CA LEU A 51 -1.09 7.50 14.68
C LEU A 51 -0.04 6.47 15.09
N ARG A 52 -0.46 5.21 15.28
CA ARG A 52 0.47 4.11 15.54
C ARG A 52 0.68 3.30 14.26
N PRO A 53 1.92 3.16 13.74
CA PRO A 53 2.14 2.41 12.51
C PRO A 53 1.87 0.91 12.73
N LYS A 54 0.93 0.37 11.94
CA LYS A 54 0.51 -1.03 11.95
C LYS A 54 1.35 -1.84 10.95
N PHE A 55 1.29 -1.51 9.67
CA PHE A 55 2.12 -2.10 8.60
C PHE A 55 2.28 -1.16 7.40
N LEU A 56 3.20 -1.48 6.49
CA LEU A 56 3.49 -0.71 5.27
C LEU A 56 3.49 -1.65 4.07
N ILE A 57 2.74 -1.34 3.02
CA ILE A 57 2.79 -2.03 1.73
C ILE A 57 3.60 -1.17 0.76
N VAL A 58 4.70 -1.72 0.26
CA VAL A 58 5.50 -1.10 -0.81
C VAL A 58 5.18 -1.79 -2.13
N ILE A 59 4.83 -1.00 -3.14
CA ILE A 59 4.43 -1.47 -4.47
C ILE A 59 5.47 -0.99 -5.49
N CYS A 60 6.19 -1.92 -6.11
CA CYS A 60 7.17 -1.61 -7.16
C CYS A 60 6.57 -1.84 -8.56
N THR A 61 6.32 -0.78 -9.32
CA THR A 61 5.69 -0.82 -10.65
C THR A 61 6.64 -1.26 -11.77
N GLY A 62 7.97 -1.16 -11.57
CA GLY A 62 8.97 -1.51 -12.59
C GLY A 62 9.32 -3.00 -12.65
N ARG A 63 9.55 -3.64 -11.50
CA ARG A 63 9.83 -5.09 -11.40
C ARG A 63 8.68 -5.92 -10.84
N ARG A 64 7.47 -5.32 -10.79
CA ARG A 64 6.20 -5.95 -10.34
C ARG A 64 6.39 -6.81 -9.10
N CYS A 65 7.01 -6.24 -8.08
CA CYS A 65 7.17 -6.90 -6.79
C CYS A 65 6.46 -6.10 -5.70
N ILE A 66 5.65 -6.80 -4.92
CA ILE A 66 5.13 -6.31 -3.65
C ILE A 66 6.03 -6.93 -2.60
N LEU A 67 7.14 -6.28 -2.27
CA LEU A 67 8.12 -6.90 -1.39
C LEU A 67 8.88 -5.91 -0.51
N HIS A 68 8.73 -6.20 0.78
CA HIS A 68 9.74 -6.24 1.83
C HIS A 68 10.11 -4.94 2.56
N GLU A 69 9.46 -4.80 3.72
CA GLU A 69 10.08 -4.64 5.05
C GLU A 69 11.53 -4.11 5.02
N ARG A 70 11.69 -2.79 4.80
CA ARG A 70 12.91 -2.12 5.27
C ARG A 70 12.83 -1.80 6.76
N ARG A 71 11.63 -1.74 7.37
CA ARG A 71 11.46 -1.34 8.78
C ARG A 71 10.34 -1.97 9.63
N LYS A 72 9.32 -2.70 9.12
CA LYS A 72 8.29 -3.38 9.97
C LYS A 72 7.53 -4.53 9.27
N ARG A 73 7.08 -5.49 10.09
CA ARG A 73 6.38 -6.75 9.79
C ARG A 73 5.14 -6.56 8.92
N VAL A 74 5.25 -6.79 7.62
CA VAL A 74 4.06 -7.15 6.82
C VAL A 74 3.80 -8.62 7.06
N GLU A 75 2.74 -8.95 7.77
CA GLU A 75 2.39 -10.36 7.98
C GLU A 75 2.02 -11.02 6.65
N LYS A 76 2.35 -12.31 6.50
CA LYS A 76 2.10 -13.09 5.28
C LYS A 76 0.65 -13.00 4.82
N GLU A 77 -0.28 -12.93 5.77
CA GLU A 77 -1.71 -12.75 5.48
C GLU A 77 -2.01 -11.47 4.69
N HIS A 78 -1.43 -10.34 5.06
CA HIS A 78 -1.62 -9.08 4.34
C HIS A 78 -1.08 -9.20 2.90
N ILE A 79 0.06 -9.85 2.70
CA ILE A 79 0.60 -10.09 1.35
C ILE A 79 -0.40 -10.93 0.55
N THR A 80 -0.86 -12.06 1.07
CA THR A 80 -1.83 -12.93 0.39
C THR A 80 -3.14 -12.20 0.07
N ARG A 81 -3.58 -11.29 0.94
CA ARG A 81 -4.82 -10.52 0.77
C ARG A 81 -4.71 -9.41 -0.27
N TYR A 82 -3.67 -8.59 -0.21
CA TYR A 82 -3.54 -7.39 -1.04
C TYR A 82 -2.83 -7.65 -2.37
N TYR A 83 -1.98 -8.67 -2.47
CA TYR A 83 -1.24 -9.00 -3.69
C TYR A 83 -2.14 -9.23 -4.92
N PRO A 84 -3.23 -10.02 -4.84
CA PRO A 84 -4.10 -10.26 -5.99
C PRO A 84 -4.86 -9.01 -6.49
N ILE A 85 -5.04 -8.00 -5.64
CA ILE A 85 -5.68 -6.73 -6.02
C ILE A 85 -4.72 -5.90 -6.84
N ILE A 86 -3.49 -5.79 -6.34
CA ILE A 86 -2.41 -5.02 -6.96
C ILE A 86 -2.02 -5.66 -8.31
N GLU A 87 -1.91 -6.99 -8.39
CA GLU A 87 -1.63 -7.68 -9.67
C GLU A 87 -2.73 -7.46 -10.71
N ARG A 88 -4.01 -7.56 -10.31
CA ARG A 88 -5.14 -7.31 -11.21
C ARG A 88 -5.15 -5.88 -11.72
N PHE A 89 -4.82 -4.93 -10.85
CA PHE A 89 -4.73 -3.52 -11.22
C PHE A 89 -3.66 -3.29 -12.29
N PHE A 90 -2.47 -3.88 -12.16
CA PHE A 90 -1.39 -3.72 -13.14
C PHE A 90 -1.50 -4.59 -14.40
N SER A 91 -2.46 -5.51 -14.45
CA SER A 91 -2.70 -6.40 -15.60
C SER A 91 -3.87 -5.93 -16.47
N SER A 92 -4.60 -4.90 -16.04
CA SER A 92 -5.66 -4.21 -16.79
C SER A 92 -5.07 -3.10 -17.66
#